data_AF-X0UIC8-F1
#
_entry.id   AF-X0UIC8-F1
#
_cell.length_a   1.000
_cell.length_b   1.000
_cell.length_c   1.000
_cell.angle_alpha   90.00
_cell.angle_beta   90.00
_cell.angle_gamma   90.00
#
_symmetry.space_group_name_H-M   'P 1'
#
loop_
_entity.id
_entity.type
_entity.pdbx_description
1 polymer ?
#
loop_
_entity_poly.entity_id
_entity_poly.type
_entity_poly.pdbx_seq_one_letter_code
_entity_poly.pdbx_strand_id
1 'polypeptide(L)'
;MLDGMLAGRFTFMLSTELLSEYRRVLLRPKIQKLHGLNEDEVDAILIEIVVNGVMRETLKVSRRAPEKGDDHLWALVSIQAGTILVTGDKPLIENPPDSTTVLSPRGFIELLET
;
A
#
# COMPACT_ATOMS: atom_id res chain seq x y z
N MET A 1 10.90 4.56 2.55
CA MET A 1 9.56 4.00 2.81
C MET A 1 9.67 2.61 3.44
N LEU A 2 10.16 1.60 2.70
CA LEU A 2 10.25 0.21 3.19
C LEU A 2 10.97 0.10 4.54
N ASP A 3 12.15 0.70 4.70
CA ASP A 3 12.88 0.67 5.99
C ASP A 3 12.07 1.24 7.16
N GLY A 4 11.23 2.24 6.88
CA GLY A 4 10.34 2.81 7.89
C GLY A 4 9.20 1.87 8.27
N MET A 5 8.67 1.11 7.31
CA MET A 5 7.66 0.08 7.55
C MET A 5 8.26 -1.07 8.38
N LEU A 6 9.44 -1.57 7.99
CA LEU A 6 10.13 -2.66 8.68
C LEU A 6 10.59 -2.28 10.10
N ALA A 7 10.93 -1.01 10.31
CA ALA A 7 11.31 -0.50 11.63
C ALA A 7 10.12 0.06 12.44
N GLY A 8 8.88 -0.06 11.95
CA GLY A 8 7.69 0.43 12.66
C GLY A 8 7.69 1.95 12.93
N ARG A 9 8.30 2.76 12.07
CA ARG A 9 8.47 4.21 12.29
C ARG A 9 7.20 5.04 12.08
N PHE A 10 6.17 4.44 11.50
CA PHE A 10 4.85 5.03 11.32
C PHE A 10 3.81 3.93 11.27
N THR A 11 2.57 4.25 11.62
CA THR A 11 1.45 3.32 11.50
C THR A 11 0.97 3.25 10.06
N PHE A 12 0.78 2.04 9.54
CA PHE A 12 0.23 1.80 8.22
C PHE A 12 -0.77 0.64 8.26
N MET A 13 -1.73 0.67 7.34
CA MET A 13 -2.74 -0.38 7.20
C MET A 13 -2.42 -1.29 6.03
N LEU A 14 -2.81 -2.55 6.16
CA LEU A 14 -2.67 -3.58 5.15
C LEU A 14 -3.99 -4.33 5.02
N SER A 15 -4.19 -4.99 3.88
CA SER A 15 -5.22 -6.00 3.68
C SER A 15 -4.62 -7.23 2.98
N THR A 16 -5.34 -8.33 2.99
CA THR A 16 -4.96 -9.55 2.27
C THR A 16 -4.83 -9.32 0.77
N GLU A 17 -5.69 -8.48 0.19
CA GLU A 17 -5.65 -8.10 -1.23
C GLU A 17 -4.38 -7.31 -1.55
N LEU A 18 -4.03 -6.34 -0.70
CA LEU A 18 -2.84 -5.51 -0.90
C LEU A 18 -1.55 -6.33 -0.77
N LEU A 19 -1.46 -7.24 0.20
CA LEU A 19 -0.32 -8.15 0.33
C LEU A 19 -0.21 -9.10 -0.86
N SER A 20 -1.34 -9.64 -1.33
CA SER A 20 -1.38 -10.48 -2.53
C SER A 20 -0.90 -9.71 -3.75
N GLU A 21 -1.23 -8.42 -3.82
CA GLU A 21 -0.74 -7.53 -4.87
C GLU A 21 0.78 -7.30 -4.78
N TYR A 22 1.31 -6.98 -3.60
CA TYR A 22 2.75 -6.82 -3.40
C TYR A 22 3.52 -8.06 -3.82
N ARG A 23 3.11 -9.23 -3.34
CA ARG A 23 3.72 -10.51 -3.71
C ARG A 23 3.73 -10.72 -5.22
N ARG A 24 2.55 -10.56 -5.85
CA ARG A 24 2.39 -10.72 -7.31
C ARG A 24 3.25 -9.73 -8.10
N VAL A 25 3.40 -8.49 -7.64
CA VAL A 25 4.19 -7.46 -8.33
C VAL A 25 5.69 -7.73 -8.18
N LEU A 26 6.16 -8.04 -6.97
CA LEU A 26 7.56 -8.34 -6.69
C LEU A 26 8.05 -9.57 -7.48
N LEU A 27 7.20 -10.58 -7.63
CA LEU A 27 7.53 -11.79 -8.41
C LEU A 27 7.40 -11.63 -9.94
N ARG A 28 7.04 -10.44 -10.46
CA ARG A 28 7.04 -10.24 -11.92
C ARG A 28 8.48 -10.32 -12.43
N PRO A 29 8.79 -11.04 -13.53
CA PRO A 29 10.17 -11.28 -13.96
C PRO A 29 11.03 -10.02 -14.10
N LYS A 30 10.45 -8.91 -14.57
CA LYS A 30 11.16 -7.62 -14.69
C LYS A 30 11.52 -7.02 -13.33
N ILE A 31 10.62 -7.12 -12.34
CA ILE A 31 10.82 -6.56 -11.00
C ILE A 31 11.73 -7.47 -10.20
N GLN A 32 11.52 -8.78 -10.28
CA GLN A 32 12.38 -9.79 -9.66
C GLN A 32 13.84 -9.64 -10.07
N LYS A 33 14.10 -9.37 -11.35
CA LYS A 33 15.44 -9.10 -11.86
C LYS A 33 16.08 -7.84 -11.27
N LEU A 34 15.29 -6.83 -10.89
CA LEU A 34 15.80 -5.58 -10.32
C LEU A 34 16.23 -5.73 -8.86
N HIS A 35 15.46 -6.46 -8.05
CA HIS A 35 15.78 -6.65 -6.64
C HIS A 35 16.59 -7.93 -6.36
N GLY A 36 16.59 -8.91 -7.28
CA GLY A 36 17.39 -10.13 -7.18
C GLY A 36 16.93 -11.15 -6.13
N LEU A 37 15.71 -10.98 -5.60
CA LEU A 37 15.18 -11.82 -4.54
C LEU A 37 14.37 -12.98 -5.12
N ASN A 38 14.46 -14.14 -4.48
CA ASN A 38 13.62 -15.29 -4.77
C ASN A 38 12.25 -15.19 -4.07
N GLU A 39 11.41 -16.21 -4.24
CA GLU A 39 10.05 -16.23 -3.68
C GLU A 39 10.04 -16.24 -2.15
N ASP A 40 10.89 -17.06 -1.51
CA ASP A 40 10.99 -17.16 -0.05
C ASP A 40 11.49 -15.85 0.57
N GLU A 41 12.42 -15.16 -0.08
CA GLU A 41 12.94 -13.86 0.37
C GLU A 41 11.89 -12.75 0.26
N VAL A 42 11.07 -12.77 -0.81
CA VAL A 42 9.92 -11.86 -0.93
C VAL A 42 8.92 -12.13 0.18
N ASP A 43 8.58 -13.39 0.42
CA ASP A 43 7.62 -13.77 1.45
C ASP A 43 8.12 -13.39 2.86
N ALA A 44 9.41 -13.55 3.15
CA ALA A 44 10.03 -13.10 4.40
C ALA A 44 9.87 -11.59 4.62
N ILE A 45 10.10 -10.76 3.60
CA ILE A 45 9.91 -9.30 3.70
C ILE A 45 8.43 -8.97 3.95
N LEU A 46 7.51 -9.64 3.26
CA LEU A 46 6.08 -9.39 3.45
C LEU A 46 5.61 -9.76 4.86
N ILE A 47 6.17 -10.83 5.45
CA ILE A 47 5.92 -11.20 6.85
C ILE A 47 6.39 -10.07 7.79
N GLU A 48 7.60 -9.55 7.62
CA GLU A 48 8.12 -8.46 8.45
C GLU A 48 7.30 -7.15 8.32
N ILE A 49 6.79 -6.88 7.11
CA ILE A 49 5.86 -5.77 6.88
C ILE A 49 4.55 -5.99 7.66
N VAL A 50 4.02 -7.22 7.67
CA VAL A 50 2.79 -7.55 8.42
C VAL A 50 2.99 -7.39 9.92
N VAL A 51 4.15 -7.78 10.46
CA VAL A 51 4.47 -7.65 11.89
C VAL A 51 4.34 -6.21 12.39
N ASN A 52 4.70 -5.24 11.55
CA ASN A 52 4.65 -3.81 11.89
C ASN A 52 3.37 -3.11 11.40
N GLY A 53 2.53 -3.79 10.62
CA GLY A 53 1.34 -3.24 9.98
C GLY A 53 0.05 -3.55 10.72
N VAL A 54 -0.97 -2.73 10.50
CA VAL A 54 -2.32 -2.98 11.00
C VAL A 54 -3.13 -3.70 9.93
N MET A 55 -3.37 -4.99 10.11
CA MET A 55 -4.23 -5.77 9.22
C MET A 55 -5.70 -5.35 9.35
N ARG A 56 -6.34 -5.14 8.21
CA ARG A 56 -7.77 -4.83 8.10
C ARG A 56 -8.43 -5.73 7.08
N GLU A 57 -9.63 -6.19 7.41
CA GLU A 57 -10.53 -6.81 6.45
C GLU A 57 -11.24 -5.72 5.64
N THR A 58 -11.16 -5.82 4.33
CA THR A 58 -11.79 -4.85 3.44
C THR A 58 -13.26 -5.23 3.20
N LEU A 59 -14.15 -4.24 3.29
CA LEU A 59 -15.54 -4.40 2.89
C LEU A 59 -15.75 -3.89 1.46
N LYS A 60 -16.77 -4.39 0.77
CA LYS A 60 -17.10 -3.88 -0.56
C LYS A 60 -17.51 -2.40 -0.47
N VAL A 61 -16.80 -1.56 -1.22
CA VAL A 61 -17.17 -0.15 -1.41
C VAL A 61 -18.12 0.04 -2.60
N SER A 62 -18.96 1.05 -2.52
CA SER A 62 -19.88 1.46 -3.58
C SER A 62 -19.17 2.22 -4.71
N ARG A 63 -18.12 2.99 -4.37
CA ARG A 63 -17.30 3.75 -5.33
C ARG A 63 -16.18 2.87 -5.87
N ARG A 64 -16.03 2.87 -7.20
CA ARG A 64 -14.97 2.15 -7.92
C ARG A 64 -13.73 3.03 -8.05
N ALA A 65 -12.57 2.40 -8.09
CA ALA A 65 -11.33 3.05 -8.47
C ALA A 65 -11.25 3.32 -9.98
N PRO A 66 -10.43 4.31 -10.40
CA PRO A 66 -10.19 4.56 -11.83
C PRO A 66 -9.75 3.32 -12.58
N GLU A 67 -8.91 2.49 -11.95
CA GLU A 67 -8.51 1.19 -12.47
C GLU A 67 -9.22 0.05 -11.74
N LYS A 68 -9.67 -0.96 -12.50
CA LYS A 68 -10.44 -2.11 -11.99
C LYS A 68 -9.71 -2.92 -10.91
N GLY A 69 -8.39 -2.82 -10.82
CA GLY A 69 -7.57 -3.51 -9.82
C GLY A 69 -7.60 -2.85 -8.43
N ASP A 70 -7.93 -1.56 -8.37
CA ASP A 70 -7.58 -0.71 -7.22
C ASP A 70 -8.76 -0.48 -6.26
N ASP A 71 -9.93 -1.07 -6.53
CA ASP A 71 -11.11 -0.96 -5.68
C ASP A 71 -10.82 -1.34 -4.22
N HIS A 72 -9.90 -2.29 -4.01
CA HIS A 72 -9.48 -2.74 -2.69
C HIS A 72 -8.74 -1.64 -1.89
N LEU A 73 -8.05 -0.71 -2.55
CA LEU A 73 -7.41 0.44 -1.91
C LEU A 73 -8.46 1.42 -1.39
N TRP A 74 -9.50 1.70 -2.17
CA TRP A 74 -10.64 2.51 -1.72
C TRP A 74 -11.41 1.86 -0.57
N ALA A 75 -11.58 0.55 -0.62
CA ALA A 75 -12.13 -0.19 0.51
C ALA A 75 -11.29 -0.02 1.77
N LEU A 76 -9.97 -0.17 1.68
CA LEU A 76 -9.06 -0.11 2.82
C LEU A 76 -9.03 1.29 3.45
N VAL A 77 -8.88 2.35 2.66
CA VAL A 77 -8.82 3.73 3.19
C VAL A 77 -10.14 4.20 3.80
N SER A 78 -11.26 3.61 3.37
CA SER A 78 -12.59 3.94 3.89
C SER A 78 -12.85 3.35 5.29
N ILE A 79 -12.03 2.41 5.76
CA ILE A 79 -12.21 1.76 7.08
C ILE A 79 -11.99 2.75 8.22
N GLN A 80 -11.06 3.69 8.05
CA GLN A 80 -10.66 4.61 9.10
C GLN A 80 -10.53 6.03 8.54
N ALA A 81 -11.35 6.94 9.08
CA ALA A 81 -11.26 8.35 8.77
C ALA A 81 -9.87 8.91 9.09
N GLY A 82 -9.36 9.81 8.24
CA GLY A 82 -8.01 10.38 8.38
C GLY A 82 -6.89 9.48 7.84
N THR A 83 -7.21 8.32 7.25
CA THR A 83 -6.22 7.53 6.52
C THR A 83 -5.70 8.30 5.31
N ILE A 84 -4.38 8.25 5.12
CA ILE A 84 -3.70 8.79 3.94
C ILE A 84 -3.34 7.64 3.01
N LEU A 85 -3.80 7.68 1.75
CA LEU A 85 -3.26 6.82 0.71
C LEU A 85 -1.92 7.39 0.25
N VAL A 86 -0.86 6.59 0.30
CA VAL A 86 0.44 6.96 -0.27
C VAL A 86 0.66 6.18 -1.56
N THR A 87 0.67 6.87 -2.71
CA THR A 87 0.81 6.22 -4.02
C THR A 87 1.54 7.10 -5.03
N GLY A 88 2.26 6.45 -5.95
CA GLY A 88 2.84 7.11 -7.13
C GLY A 88 1.93 7.05 -8.37
N ASP A 89 0.77 6.40 -8.24
CA ASP A 89 -0.20 6.22 -9.32
C ASP A 89 -0.98 7.53 -9.56
N LYS A 90 -0.80 8.10 -10.76
CA LYS A 90 -1.43 9.39 -11.13
C LYS A 90 -2.95 9.32 -11.13
N PRO A 91 -3.61 8.34 -11.79
CA PRO A 91 -5.05 8.15 -11.69
C PRO A 91 -5.60 8.18 -10.25
N LEU A 92 -4.93 7.51 -9.31
CA LEU A 92 -5.36 7.47 -7.90
C LEU A 92 -5.16 8.81 -7.17
N ILE A 93 -4.10 9.55 -7.51
CA ILE A 93 -3.84 10.90 -6.97
C ILE A 93 -4.87 11.90 -7.48
N GLU A 94 -5.23 11.82 -8.76
CA GLU A 94 -6.10 12.79 -9.43
C GLU A 94 -7.59 12.56 -9.10
N ASN A 95 -7.98 11.33 -8.75
CA ASN A 95 -9.38 10.96 -8.55
C ASN A 95 -9.65 10.26 -7.20
N PRO A 96 -9.28 10.87 -6.06
CA PRO A 96 -9.52 10.26 -4.76
C PRO A 96 -11.01 10.28 -4.38
N PRO A 97 -11.47 9.36 -3.50
CA PRO A 97 -12.71 9.53 -2.78
C PRO A 97 -12.68 10.81 -1.93
N ASP A 98 -13.84 11.45 -1.77
CA ASP A 98 -13.95 12.81 -1.21
C ASP A 98 -13.38 12.94 0.23
N SER A 99 -13.34 11.85 0.99
CA SER A 99 -12.82 11.81 2.37
C SER A 99 -11.38 11.27 2.49
N THR A 100 -10.69 11.03 1.38
CA THR A 100 -9.37 10.41 1.36
C THR A 100 -8.30 11.44 1.03
N THR A 101 -7.32 11.58 1.91
CA THR A 101 -6.10 12.32 1.58
C THR A 101 -5.17 11.40 0.79
N VAL A 102 -4.63 11.88 -0.33
CA VAL A 102 -3.66 11.12 -1.13
C VAL A 102 -2.35 11.91 -1.21
N LEU A 103 -1.24 11.25 -0.89
CA LEU A 103 0.10 11.81 -0.99
C LEU A 103 0.96 10.97 -1.95
N SER A 104 1.91 11.64 -2.60
CA SER A 104 3.01 10.92 -3.26
C SER A 104 3.96 10.33 -2.21
N PRO A 105 4.78 9.31 -2.54
CA PRO A 105 5.78 8.80 -1.61
C PRO A 105 6.75 9.88 -1.14
N ARG A 106 7.11 10.85 -1.99
CA ARG A 106 7.93 12.00 -1.59
C ARG A 106 7.20 12.89 -0.59
N GLY A 107 5.96 13.26 -0.89
CA GLY A 107 5.17 14.12 0.00
C GLY A 107 4.91 13.49 1.36
N PHE A 108 4.77 12.16 1.43
CA PHE A 108 4.66 11.48 2.71
C PHE A 108 5.96 11.50 3.53
N ILE A 109 7.12 11.35 2.88
CA ILE A 109 8.41 11.45 3.60
C ILE A 109 8.62 12.87 4.13
N GLU A 110 8.33 13.89 3.33
CA GLU A 110 8.39 15.29 3.77
C GLU A 110 7.47 15.54 4.98
N LEU A 111 6.27 14.95 4.99
CA LEU A 111 5.35 15.02 6.14
C LEU A 111 5.91 14.39 7.42
N LEU A 112 6.68 13.29 7.33
CA LEU A 112 7.26 12.62 8.50
C LEU A 112 8.45 13.37 9.11
N GLU A 113 9.08 14.25 8.33
CA GLU A 113 10.23 15.05 8.76
C GLU A 113 9.82 16.40 9.38
N THR A 114 8.51 16.69 9.45
CA THR A 114 7.94 17.91 10.03
C THR A 114 7.59 17.73 11.50
#